data_AF-A0A820LU34-F1
#
_entry.id   AF-A0A820LU34-F1
#
_cell.length_a   1.000
_cell.length_b   1.000
_cell.length_c   1.000
_cell.angle_alpha   90.00
_cell.angle_beta   90.00
_cell.angle_gamma   90.00
#
_symmetry.space_group_name_H-M   'P 1'
#
loop_
_entity.id
_entity.type
_entity.pdbx_description
1 polymer ?
#
loop_
_entity_poly.entity_id
_entity_poly.type
_entity_poly.pdbx_seq_one_letter_code
_entity_poly.pdbx_strand_id
1 'polypeptide(L)'
;MKYYNNISNNFPGELFKYIYKVSLFDERRFEHEFFLQIAQLFLFMKELTVNNNKPPKNKLYKKSKNNTQDLSTIKYLHLTKLNLYEAHDNYVEEFL
;
A
#
# COMPACT_ATOMS: atom_id res chain seq x y z
N MET A 1 -16.97 13.59 -0.50
CA MET A 1 -15.66 12.89 -0.59
C MET A 1 -15.94 11.41 -0.74
N LYS A 2 -15.48 10.73 -1.79
CA LYS A 2 -15.72 9.28 -1.93
C LYS A 2 -14.66 8.49 -1.18
N TYR A 3 -15.12 7.46 -0.49
CA TYR A 3 -14.33 6.54 0.31
C TYR A 3 -14.52 5.12 -0.23
N TYR A 4 -13.50 4.28 -0.11
CA TYR A 4 -13.58 2.87 -0.45
C TYR A 4 -12.89 2.07 0.66
N ASN A 5 -13.62 1.14 1.28
CA ASN A 5 -13.19 0.52 2.52
C ASN A 5 -12.91 -0.98 2.38
N ASN A 6 -12.01 -1.46 3.24
CA ASN A 6 -11.68 -2.88 3.43
C ASN A 6 -11.25 -3.59 2.14
N ILE A 7 -10.35 -2.97 1.38
CA ILE A 7 -9.72 -3.62 0.23
C ILE A 7 -8.78 -4.71 0.75
N SER A 8 -8.96 -5.92 0.23
CA SER A 8 -8.15 -7.09 0.53
C SER A 8 -7.29 -7.50 -0.68
N ASN A 9 -6.39 -8.47 -0.50
CA ASN A 9 -5.55 -9.01 -1.57
C ASN A 9 -6.37 -9.60 -2.74
N ASN A 10 -7.64 -9.95 -2.53
CA ASN A 10 -8.52 -10.50 -3.56
C ASN A 10 -9.23 -9.41 -4.38
N PHE A 11 -8.82 -8.15 -4.24
CA PHE A 11 -9.45 -7.05 -4.95
C PHE A 11 -9.34 -7.25 -6.47
N PRO A 12 -10.48 -7.30 -7.20
CA PRO A 12 -10.48 -7.69 -8.61
C PRO A 12 -9.88 -6.63 -9.55
N GLY A 13 -9.58 -5.43 -9.03
CA GLY A 13 -8.91 -4.36 -9.76
C GLY A 13 -9.80 -3.65 -10.77
N GLU A 14 -10.27 -2.46 -10.42
CA GLU A 14 -10.89 -1.50 -11.36
C GLU A 14 -10.25 -0.11 -11.14
N LEU A 15 -10.32 0.77 -12.14
CA LEU A 15 -9.69 2.10 -12.08
C LEU A 15 -10.62 3.11 -11.40
N PHE A 16 -10.22 3.64 -10.25
CA PHE A 16 -11.06 4.50 -9.39
C PHE A 16 -10.60 5.97 -9.41
N LYS A 17 -11.05 6.72 -10.42
CA LYS A 17 -10.64 8.13 -10.63
C LYS A 17 -11.14 9.14 -9.58
N TYR A 18 -12.09 8.78 -8.72
CA TYR A 18 -12.72 9.74 -7.80
C TYR A 18 -12.75 9.28 -6.34
N ILE A 19 -11.94 8.27 -5.99
CA ILE A 19 -11.79 7.82 -4.62
C ILE A 19 -10.60 8.55 -3.98
N TYR A 20 -10.87 9.20 -2.85
CA TYR A 20 -9.87 10.02 -2.15
C TYR A 20 -9.42 9.40 -0.82
N LYS A 21 -10.19 8.45 -0.29
CA LYS A 21 -9.92 7.73 0.96
C LYS A 21 -10.00 6.24 0.70
N VAL A 22 -8.96 5.51 1.06
CA VAL A 22 -8.90 4.05 0.96
C VAL A 22 -8.54 3.45 2.30
N SER A 23 -9.23 2.37 2.69
CA SER A 23 -8.76 1.50 3.77
C SER A 23 -8.47 0.09 3.25
N LEU A 24 -7.33 -0.44 3.67
CA LEU A 24 -6.87 -1.79 3.36
C LEU A 24 -7.03 -2.66 4.59
N PHE A 25 -7.64 -3.82 4.42
CA PHE A 25 -7.75 -4.85 5.45
C PHE A 25 -7.75 -6.23 4.81
N ASP A 26 -6.93 -7.13 5.36
CA ASP A 26 -6.92 -8.53 4.99
C ASP A 26 -6.39 -9.36 6.17
N GLU A 27 -6.91 -10.57 6.33
CA GLU A 27 -6.41 -11.56 7.29
C GLU A 27 -5.03 -12.09 6.89
N ARG A 28 -4.72 -12.03 5.59
CA ARG A 28 -3.44 -12.37 4.99
C ARG A 28 -2.55 -11.14 4.93
N ARG A 29 -1.23 -11.35 5.00
CA ARG A 29 -0.24 -10.28 4.80
C ARG A 29 -0.43 -9.61 3.43
N PHE A 30 -0.28 -8.30 3.38
CA PHE A 30 -0.06 -7.58 2.12
C PHE A 30 1.39 -7.76 1.63
N GLU A 31 1.53 -7.85 0.31
CA GLU A 31 2.81 -7.88 -0.41
C GLU A 31 3.09 -6.52 -1.08
N HIS A 32 4.34 -6.24 -1.43
CA HIS A 32 4.75 -4.98 -2.07
C HIS A 32 3.94 -4.68 -3.34
N GLU A 33 3.71 -5.71 -4.14
CA GLU A 33 2.94 -5.66 -5.39
C GLU A 33 1.50 -5.21 -5.17
N PHE A 34 0.91 -5.52 -4.00
CA PHE A 34 -0.43 -5.05 -3.67
C PHE A 34 -0.44 -3.53 -3.47
N PHE A 35 0.53 -2.98 -2.74
CA PHE A 35 0.64 -1.53 -2.56
C PHE A 35 0.91 -0.81 -3.90
N LEU A 36 1.71 -1.40 -4.79
CA LEU A 36 1.91 -0.90 -6.15
C LEU A 36 0.58 -0.83 -6.93
N GLN A 37 -0.24 -1.88 -6.84
CA GLN A 37 -1.56 -1.89 -7.47
C GLN A 37 -2.48 -0.82 -6.89
N ILE A 38 -2.50 -0.65 -5.56
CA ILE A 38 -3.30 0.42 -4.92
C ILE A 38 -2.89 1.80 -5.45
N ALA A 39 -1.59 2.08 -5.57
CA ALA A 39 -1.11 3.35 -6.10
C ALA A 39 -1.58 3.60 -7.55
N GLN A 40 -1.63 2.55 -8.38
CA GLN A 40 -2.06 2.64 -9.79
C GLN A 40 -3.59 2.77 -9.94
N LEU A 41 -4.37 2.07 -9.12
CA LEU A 41 -5.83 2.04 -9.24
C LEU A 41 -6.49 3.28 -8.61
N PHE A 42 -5.84 3.87 -7.59
CA PHE A 42 -6.36 5.00 -6.82
C PHE A 42 -5.52 6.26 -7.03
N LEU A 43 -5.41 6.70 -8.27
CA LEU A 43 -4.52 7.81 -8.68
C LEU A 43 -4.68 9.09 -7.85
N PHE A 44 -5.90 9.43 -7.42
CA PHE A 44 -6.20 10.66 -6.68
C PHE A 44 -6.36 10.45 -5.16
N MET A 45 -5.94 9.30 -4.64
CA MET A 45 -6.02 9.00 -3.22
C MET A 45 -5.23 10.02 -2.39
N LYS A 46 -5.88 10.56 -1.37
CA LYS A 46 -5.31 11.51 -0.40
C LYS A 46 -5.07 10.89 0.96
N GLU A 47 -5.89 9.91 1.33
CA GLU A 47 -5.78 9.22 2.60
C GLU A 47 -5.77 7.71 2.39
N LEU A 48 -4.75 7.06 2.95
CA LEU A 48 -4.62 5.60 2.97
C LEU A 48 -4.57 5.14 4.43
N THR A 49 -5.43 4.20 4.78
CA THR A 49 -5.38 3.49 6.06
C THR A 49 -5.02 2.04 5.82
N VAL A 50 -3.99 1.53 6.49
CA VAL A 50 -3.60 0.13 6.45
C VAL A 50 -3.93 -0.49 7.79
N ASN A 51 -4.78 -1.52 7.80
CA ASN A 51 -5.02 -2.36 8.96
C ASN A 51 -4.62 -3.80 8.63
N ASN A 52 -3.42 -4.19 9.06
CA ASN A 52 -2.91 -5.54 8.86
C ASN A 52 -1.74 -5.80 9.81
N ASN A 53 -1.95 -6.61 10.84
CA ASN A 53 -0.94 -6.92 11.83
C ASN A 53 0.02 -8.05 11.41
N LYS A 54 -0.15 -8.63 10.22
CA LYS A 54 0.74 -9.68 9.73
C LYS A 54 2.03 -9.07 9.19
N PRO A 55 3.20 -9.65 9.51
CA PRO A 55 4.46 -9.16 8.96
C PRO A 55 4.51 -9.37 7.43
N PRO A 56 5.03 -8.40 6.66
CA PRO A 56 5.32 -8.60 5.25
C PRO A 56 6.33 -9.75 5.08
N LYS A 57 6.22 -10.47 3.95
CA LYS A 57 7.03 -11.68 3.68
C LYS A 57 8.52 -11.38 3.54
N ASN A 58 8.85 -10.20 3.05
CA ASN A 58 10.20 -9.86 2.62
C ASN A 58 10.74 -8.68 3.42
N LYS A 59 11.77 -8.92 4.23
CA LYS A 59 12.69 -7.87 4.71
C LYS A 59 13.63 -7.47 3.56
N LEU A 60 13.11 -6.97 2.44
CA LEU A 60 13.96 -6.60 1.30
C LEU A 60 14.84 -5.37 1.59
N TYR A 61 14.52 -4.61 2.63
CA TYR A 61 15.21 -3.36 2.96
C TYR A 61 16.55 -3.55 3.70
N LYS A 62 16.92 -4.78 4.08
CA LYS A 62 18.29 -5.05 4.58
C LYS A 62 19.24 -5.37 3.43
N LYS A 63 19.79 -4.30 2.84
CA LYS A 63 21.09 -4.24 2.15
C LYS A 63 21.33 -5.36 1.10
N SER A 64 20.89 -5.14 -0.13
CA SER A 64 21.71 -5.56 -1.27
C SER A 64 22.30 -4.31 -1.92
N LYS A 65 23.55 -4.01 -1.60
CA LYS A 65 24.31 -2.90 -2.16
C LYS A 65 24.61 -3.06 -3.66
N ASN A 66 24.20 -4.18 -4.29
CA ASN A 66 24.77 -4.61 -5.58
C ASN A 66 23.78 -5.13 -6.63
N ASN A 67 22.46 -5.01 -6.49
CA ASN A 67 21.54 -5.38 -7.59
C ASN A 67 20.55 -4.24 -7.88
N THR A 68 20.92 -3.44 -8.88
CA THR A 68 20.10 -2.45 -9.58
C THR A 68 19.04 -3.13 -10.45
N GLN A 69 18.13 -3.89 -9.84
CA GLN A 69 16.76 -3.92 -10.34
C GLN A 69 16.05 -2.80 -9.60
N ASP A 70 15.59 -1.79 -10.33
CA ASP A 70 14.68 -0.76 -9.83
C ASP A 70 13.54 -1.44 -9.05
N LEU A 71 13.71 -1.57 -7.74
CA LEU A 71 12.61 -1.80 -6.82
C LEU A 71 11.81 -0.51 -6.90
N SER A 72 10.79 -0.52 -7.73
CA SER A 72 9.99 0.64 -8.08
C SER A 72 9.44 1.27 -6.80
N THR A 73 10.08 2.35 -6.34
CA THR A 73 9.58 3.14 -5.21
C THR A 73 8.11 3.48 -5.48
N ILE A 74 7.22 3.09 -4.58
CA ILE A 74 5.78 3.33 -4.77
C ILE A 74 5.52 4.82 -4.61
N LYS A 75 5.14 5.48 -5.71
CA LYS A 75 4.83 6.91 -5.70
C LYS A 75 3.34 7.14 -5.54
N TYR A 76 2.93 7.58 -4.35
CA TYR A 76 1.58 8.05 -4.11
C TYR A 76 1.49 9.58 -4.31
N LEU A 77 1.28 10.02 -5.54
CA LEU A 77 1.40 11.43 -5.95
C LEU A 77 0.54 12.42 -5.13
N HIS A 78 -0.64 11.99 -4.68
CA HIS A 78 -1.62 12.84 -4.01
C HIS A 78 -1.85 12.47 -2.53
N LEU A 79 -1.11 11.50 -2.00
CA LEU A 79 -1.27 11.04 -0.63
C LEU A 79 -0.76 12.10 0.34
N THR A 80 -1.65 12.60 1.19
CA THR A 80 -1.34 13.60 2.23
C THR A 80 -1.46 13.03 3.63
N LYS A 81 -2.06 11.84 3.78
CA LYS A 81 -2.26 11.18 5.08
C LYS A 81 -2.12 9.66 4.95
N LEU A 82 -1.18 9.10 5.71
CA LEU A 82 -1.04 7.66 5.90
C LEU A 82 -1.42 7.33 7.35
N ASN A 83 -2.25 6.31 7.54
CA ASN A 83 -2.63 5.81 8.86
C ASN A 83 -2.29 4.31 8.97
N LEU A 84 -1.46 3.96 9.96
CA LEU A 84 -0.98 2.59 10.23
C LEU A 84 -1.50 2.07 11.58
N TYR A 85 -2.73 2.44 11.95
CA TYR A 85 -3.33 2.26 13.29
C TYR A 85 -3.16 0.85 13.91
N GLU A 86 -3.23 -0.20 13.10
CA GLU A 86 -3.05 -1.62 13.52
C GLU A 86 -2.21 -2.40 12.48
N ALA A 87 -1.35 -1.68 11.76
CA ALA A 87 -0.46 -2.29 10.79
C ALA A 87 0.83 -2.78 11.47
N HIS A 88 1.39 -3.87 10.98
CA HIS A 88 2.74 -4.27 11.37
C HIS A 88 3.75 -3.17 10.97
N ASP A 89 4.65 -2.78 11.88
CA ASP A 89 5.58 -1.64 11.72
C ASP A 89 6.37 -1.65 10.40
N ASN A 90 6.81 -2.84 9.96
CA ASN A 90 7.52 -3.02 8.69
C ASN A 90 6.76 -2.51 7.45
N TYR A 91 5.43 -2.33 7.51
CA TYR A 91 4.70 -1.72 6.38
C TYR A 91 5.08 -0.26 6.15
N VAL A 92 5.72 0.42 7.10
CA VAL A 92 6.24 1.78 6.87
C VAL A 92 7.27 1.81 5.73
N GLU A 93 8.03 0.73 5.54
CA GLU A 93 9.07 0.65 4.52
C GLU A 93 8.48 0.67 3.09
N GLU A 94 7.22 0.30 2.93
CA GLU A 94 6.50 0.36 1.64
C GLU A 94 6.19 1.80 1.17
N PHE A 95 6.39 2.79 2.06
CA PHE A 95 6.07 4.21 1.83
C PHE A 95 7.27 5.15 1.96
N LEU A 96 8.47 4.63 2.24
CA LEU A 96 9.72 5.38 2.39
C LEU A 96 10.65 5.15 1.19
#